data_AF-A0A925NQV6-F1
#
_entry.id   AF-A0A925NQV6-F1
#
_cell.length_a   1.000
_cell.length_b   1.000
_cell.length_c   1.000
_cell.angle_alpha   90.00
_cell.angle_beta   90.00
_cell.angle_gamma   90.00
#
_symmetry.space_group_name_H-M   'P 1'
#
loop_
_entity.id
_entity.type
_entity.pdbx_description
1 polymer ?
#
loop_
_entity_poly.entity_id
_entity_poly.type
_entity_poly.pdbx_seq_one_letter_code
_entity_poly.pdbx_strand_id
1 'polypeptide(L)'
;MIDHSDATAEIYFLTAEEGGWNGPVFGKTFKIIMKIEDVFHDCCLYLLDAGHVIHPGDTLTIPVDFLFPEIVLPKIGIGSKFQLVVSKQTIAEGEFKMTRVSIEPSRIHASFRITGADLNPEEITELLKITPTSTKKKGEISILDDNPIPYSLWLLESDAKASNKFKPHLNYLLDSLESKKNILIELKARNYNMSFSLYVLTKHENVEGHIDSETLRRIADLPCNLWFDIYYDLGDEDEDV
;
A
#
# COMPACT_ATOMS: atom_id res chain seq x y z
N MET A 1 -5.50 -11.83 15.18
CA MET A 1 -5.64 -12.64 13.94
C MET A 1 -5.84 -11.62 12.85
N ILE A 2 -4.89 -11.47 11.93
CA ILE A 2 -4.91 -10.35 10.98
C ILE A 2 -5.90 -10.74 9.87
N ASP A 3 -6.98 -9.96 9.76
CA ASP A 3 -8.04 -10.11 8.79
C ASP A 3 -7.51 -9.68 7.41
N HIS A 4 -7.04 -10.65 6.64
CA HIS A 4 -6.51 -10.45 5.29
C HIS A 4 -7.58 -10.54 4.20
N SER A 5 -8.87 -10.55 4.56
CA SER A 5 -9.94 -10.82 3.61
C SER A 5 -10.15 -9.69 2.59
N ASP A 6 -10.55 -10.05 1.37
CA ASP A 6 -10.94 -9.08 0.34
C ASP A 6 -12.25 -8.37 0.65
N ALA A 7 -13.16 -9.01 1.39
CA ALA A 7 -14.42 -8.43 1.81
C ALA A 7 -14.97 -9.15 3.04
N THR A 8 -15.96 -8.55 3.69
CA THR A 8 -16.82 -9.22 4.67
C THR A 8 -18.26 -9.13 4.20
N ALA A 9 -18.97 -10.26 4.27
CA ALA A 9 -20.34 -10.36 3.81
C ALA A 9 -21.25 -10.99 4.86
N GLU A 10 -22.51 -10.57 4.88
CA GLU A 10 -23.58 -11.29 5.59
C GLU A 10 -24.27 -12.23 4.60
N ILE A 11 -24.32 -13.52 4.94
CA ILE A 11 -24.76 -14.59 4.06
C ILE A 11 -25.84 -15.40 4.77
N TYR A 12 -27.02 -15.48 4.15
CA TYR A 12 -28.08 -16.41 4.50
C TYR A 12 -27.96 -17.68 3.66
N PHE A 13 -27.71 -18.82 4.30
CA PHE A 13 -27.65 -20.12 3.66
C PHE A 13 -29.05 -20.70 3.55
N LEU A 14 -29.49 -21.00 2.32
CA LEU A 14 -30.85 -21.46 2.07
C LEU A 14 -31.12 -22.79 2.76
N THR A 15 -32.34 -22.97 3.26
CA THR A 15 -32.84 -24.25 3.76
C THR A 15 -33.03 -25.24 2.60
N ALA A 16 -33.13 -26.54 2.90
CA ALA A 16 -33.42 -27.55 1.88
C ALA A 16 -34.71 -27.28 1.09
N GLU A 17 -35.73 -26.71 1.74
CA GLU A 17 -37.02 -26.36 1.12
C GLU A 17 -36.89 -25.18 0.14
N GLU A 18 -35.97 -24.26 0.42
CA GLU A 18 -35.65 -23.11 -0.43
C GLU A 18 -34.67 -23.47 -1.57
N GLY A 19 -34.26 -24.74 -1.67
CA GLY A 19 -33.27 -25.19 -2.66
C GLY A 19 -31.83 -25.04 -2.19
N GLY A 20 -31.57 -24.98 -0.89
CA GLY A 20 -30.24 -25.14 -0.29
C GLY A 20 -29.78 -26.59 -0.24
N TRP A 21 -28.74 -26.86 0.55
CA TRP A 21 -28.18 -28.19 0.73
C TRP A 21 -28.95 -29.06 1.74
N ASN A 22 -28.75 -30.37 1.67
CA ASN A 22 -29.28 -31.32 2.64
C ASN A 22 -28.21 -31.63 3.70
N GLY A 23 -28.04 -30.70 4.64
CA GLY A 23 -27.21 -30.92 5.83
C GLY A 23 -26.07 -29.91 6.00
N PRO A 24 -25.38 -30.00 7.14
CA PRO A 24 -24.34 -29.04 7.51
C PRO A 24 -23.07 -29.16 6.66
N VAL A 25 -22.38 -28.03 6.49
CA VAL A 25 -21.02 -27.98 5.93
C VAL A 25 -19.99 -27.67 7.01
N PHE A 26 -18.91 -28.45 6.96
CA PHE A 26 -17.82 -28.41 7.94
C PHE A 26 -16.54 -27.96 7.26
N GLY A 27 -15.78 -27.10 7.93
CA GLY A 27 -14.45 -26.72 7.47
C GLY A 27 -14.02 -25.40 8.10
N LYS A 28 -12.74 -25.05 7.88
CA LYS A 28 -12.24 -23.69 8.18
C LYS A 28 -12.45 -22.73 7.03
N THR A 29 -12.62 -23.29 5.83
CA THR A 29 -12.78 -22.55 4.58
C THR A 29 -13.79 -23.24 3.71
N PHE A 30 -14.57 -22.48 2.94
CA PHE A 30 -15.51 -23.01 1.98
C PHE A 30 -15.30 -22.34 0.61
N LYS A 31 -14.73 -23.08 -0.33
CA LYS A 31 -14.50 -22.63 -1.72
C LYS A 31 -15.78 -22.78 -2.52
N ILE A 32 -16.23 -21.71 -3.16
CA ILE A 32 -17.51 -21.67 -3.83
C ILE A 32 -17.52 -20.65 -4.97
N ILE A 33 -18.47 -20.80 -5.89
CA ILE A 33 -18.74 -19.82 -6.92
C ILE A 33 -19.71 -18.77 -6.36
N MET A 34 -19.33 -17.51 -6.44
CA MET A 34 -20.19 -16.37 -6.16
C MET A 34 -20.68 -15.75 -7.47
N LYS A 35 -21.98 -15.52 -7.57
CA LYS A 35 -22.63 -14.84 -8.69
C LYS A 35 -22.95 -13.40 -8.29
N ILE A 36 -22.39 -12.45 -9.03
CA ILE A 36 -22.55 -11.00 -8.84
C ILE A 36 -22.94 -10.40 -10.20
N GLU A 37 -24.10 -9.73 -10.29
CA GLU A 37 -24.59 -9.14 -11.55
C GLU A 37 -24.51 -10.07 -12.78
N ASP A 38 -24.92 -11.34 -12.61
CA ASP A 38 -24.85 -12.39 -13.65
C ASP A 38 -23.45 -12.87 -14.07
N VAL A 39 -22.38 -12.41 -13.40
CA VAL A 39 -21.01 -12.91 -13.58
C VAL A 39 -20.64 -13.84 -12.43
N PHE A 40 -19.95 -14.93 -12.76
CA PHE A 40 -19.49 -15.93 -11.79
C PHE A 40 -18.02 -15.69 -11.43
N HIS A 41 -17.73 -15.78 -10.13
CA HIS A 41 -16.41 -15.56 -9.56
C HIS A 41 -16.07 -16.69 -8.59
N ASP A 42 -14.86 -17.22 -8.68
CA ASP A 42 -14.33 -18.12 -7.66
C ASP A 42 -13.99 -17.33 -6.40
N CYS A 43 -14.52 -17.76 -5.26
CA CYS A 43 -14.21 -17.17 -3.96
C CYS A 43 -14.00 -18.24 -2.88
N CYS A 44 -13.44 -17.83 -1.76
CA CYS A 44 -13.22 -18.62 -0.57
C CYS A 44 -13.81 -17.89 0.64
N LEU A 45 -14.74 -18.55 1.34
CA LEU A 45 -15.31 -18.07 2.59
C LEU A 45 -14.48 -18.58 3.77
N TYR A 46 -14.10 -17.72 4.72
CA TYR A 46 -13.37 -18.13 5.92
C TYR A 46 -14.33 -18.29 7.10
N LEU A 47 -14.53 -19.53 7.51
CA LEU A 47 -15.37 -19.87 8.65
C LEU A 47 -14.46 -19.74 9.89
N LEU A 48 -14.39 -18.51 10.43
CA LEU A 48 -13.47 -18.16 11.51
C LEU A 48 -13.63 -19.11 12.71
N ASP A 49 -12.47 -19.47 13.28
CA ASP A 49 -12.24 -20.37 14.43
C ASP A 49 -12.81 -21.80 14.38
N ALA A 50 -12.07 -22.71 15.02
CA ALA A 50 -12.20 -24.15 14.88
C ALA A 50 -13.56 -24.68 15.36
N GLY A 51 -14.53 -24.79 14.45
CA GLY A 51 -15.78 -25.50 14.70
C GLY A 51 -17.05 -24.87 14.13
N HIS A 52 -16.98 -23.81 13.31
CA HIS A 52 -18.17 -23.33 12.65
C HIS A 52 -18.69 -24.33 11.63
N VAL A 53 -19.87 -24.85 11.96
CA VAL A 53 -20.70 -25.69 11.12
C VAL A 53 -21.72 -24.75 10.50
N ILE A 54 -21.76 -24.68 9.17
CA ILE A 54 -22.83 -23.92 8.51
C ILE A 54 -24.02 -24.85 8.38
N HIS A 55 -25.13 -24.49 9.02
CA HIS A 55 -26.40 -25.18 8.86
C HIS A 55 -27.26 -24.48 7.78
N PRO A 56 -28.06 -25.24 7.01
CA PRO A 56 -29.11 -24.65 6.20
C PRO A 56 -30.05 -23.79 7.09
N GLY A 57 -30.32 -22.56 6.67
CA GLY A 57 -31.08 -21.56 7.43
C GLY A 57 -30.23 -20.59 8.26
N ASP A 58 -28.91 -20.79 8.35
CA ASP A 58 -28.04 -19.88 9.11
C ASP A 58 -27.83 -18.56 8.36
N THR A 59 -27.77 -17.45 9.12
CA THR A 59 -27.22 -16.17 8.64
C THR A 59 -25.90 -15.89 9.36
N LEU A 60 -24.83 -15.73 8.61
CA LEU A 60 -23.47 -15.56 9.15
C LEU A 60 -22.77 -14.36 8.51
N THR A 61 -21.96 -13.65 9.30
CA THR A 61 -21.01 -12.65 8.79
C THR A 61 -19.66 -13.32 8.56
N ILE A 62 -19.24 -13.43 7.31
CA ILE A 62 -18.08 -14.24 6.90
C ILE A 62 -17.10 -13.39 6.08
N PRO A 63 -15.79 -13.44 6.39
CA PRO A 63 -14.74 -12.94 5.52
C PRO A 63 -14.66 -13.71 4.20
N VAL A 64 -14.44 -13.01 3.09
CA VAL A 64 -14.45 -13.52 1.72
C VAL A 64 -13.16 -13.12 1.02
N ASP A 65 -12.46 -14.08 0.42
CA ASP A 65 -11.41 -13.85 -0.58
C ASP A 65 -11.89 -14.22 -1.97
N PHE A 66 -11.51 -13.43 -2.96
CA PHE A 66 -11.69 -13.74 -4.36
C PHE A 66 -10.42 -14.36 -4.93
N LEU A 67 -10.57 -15.22 -5.95
CA LEU A 67 -9.41 -15.71 -6.70
C LEU A 67 -8.73 -14.59 -7.51
N PHE A 68 -9.53 -13.61 -7.96
CA PHE A 68 -9.10 -12.45 -8.77
C PHE A 68 -9.73 -11.15 -8.22
N PRO A 69 -9.31 -10.69 -7.02
CA PRO A 69 -9.92 -9.54 -6.36
C PRO A 69 -9.88 -8.26 -7.20
N GLU A 70 -8.84 -8.07 -8.02
CA GLU A 70 -8.69 -6.90 -8.91
C GLU A 70 -9.80 -6.79 -9.97
N ILE A 71 -10.49 -7.89 -10.29
CA ILE A 71 -11.63 -7.90 -11.21
C ILE A 71 -12.95 -7.65 -10.47
N VAL A 72 -13.05 -8.14 -9.24
CA VAL A 72 -14.30 -8.16 -8.46
C VAL A 72 -14.48 -6.91 -7.62
N LEU A 73 -13.45 -6.52 -6.85
CA LEU A 73 -13.50 -5.40 -5.91
C LEU A 73 -13.95 -4.08 -6.54
N PRO A 74 -13.53 -3.69 -7.77
CA PRO A 74 -14.03 -2.46 -8.40
C PRO A 74 -15.53 -2.47 -8.74
N LYS A 75 -16.18 -3.64 -8.72
CA LYS A 75 -17.60 -3.82 -9.10
C LYS A 75 -18.52 -3.97 -7.89
N ILE A 76 -17.97 -4.10 -6.69
CA ILE A 76 -18.76 -4.32 -5.48
C ILE A 76 -18.56 -3.18 -4.49
N GLY A 77 -19.61 -2.83 -3.77
CA GLY A 77 -19.59 -1.90 -2.66
C GLY A 77 -20.39 -2.45 -1.48
N ILE A 78 -20.43 -1.69 -0.40
CA ILE A 78 -21.28 -2.01 0.75
C ILE A 78 -22.75 -2.06 0.29
N GLY A 79 -23.44 -3.15 0.62
CA GLY A 79 -24.82 -3.44 0.21
C GLY A 79 -24.97 -4.10 -1.16
N SER A 80 -23.88 -4.30 -1.93
CA SER A 80 -23.93 -5.08 -3.15
C SER A 80 -24.38 -6.52 -2.84
N LYS A 81 -25.37 -7.02 -3.58
CA LYS A 81 -25.96 -8.35 -3.39
C LYS A 81 -25.26 -9.40 -4.24
N PHE A 82 -25.25 -10.64 -3.75
CA PHE A 82 -24.71 -11.78 -4.47
C PHE A 82 -25.46 -13.08 -4.12
N GLN A 83 -25.19 -14.12 -4.91
CA GLN A 83 -25.65 -15.48 -4.68
C GLN A 83 -24.45 -16.43 -4.64
N LEU A 84 -24.48 -17.45 -3.76
CA LEU A 84 -23.51 -18.54 -3.79
C LEU A 84 -24.10 -19.71 -4.56
N VAL A 85 -23.33 -20.27 -5.49
CA VAL A 85 -23.82 -21.24 -6.47
C VAL A 85 -22.97 -22.51 -6.45
N VAL A 86 -23.64 -23.66 -6.40
CA VAL A 86 -23.04 -24.99 -6.58
C VAL A 86 -23.79 -25.73 -7.68
N SER A 87 -23.10 -26.19 -8.71
CA SER A 87 -23.71 -26.95 -9.81
C SER A 87 -24.94 -26.27 -10.46
N LYS A 88 -24.89 -24.94 -10.61
CA LYS A 88 -25.98 -24.06 -11.12
C LYS A 88 -27.16 -23.84 -10.18
N GLN A 89 -27.12 -24.37 -8.97
CA GLN A 89 -28.13 -24.15 -7.93
C GLN A 89 -27.63 -23.07 -6.97
N THR A 90 -28.46 -22.07 -6.70
CA THR A 90 -28.20 -21.09 -5.64
C THR A 90 -28.40 -21.79 -4.29
N ILE A 91 -27.38 -21.73 -3.42
CA ILE A 91 -27.41 -22.34 -2.09
C ILE A 91 -27.40 -21.32 -0.96
N ALA A 92 -27.08 -20.05 -1.26
CA ALA A 92 -27.09 -18.97 -0.30
C ALA A 92 -27.25 -17.63 -1.04
N GLU A 93 -27.74 -16.63 -0.31
CA GLU A 93 -27.82 -15.25 -0.76
C GLU A 93 -27.15 -14.35 0.26
N GLY A 94 -26.56 -13.25 -0.18
CA GLY A 94 -25.86 -12.37 0.75
C GLY A 94 -25.68 -10.96 0.23
N GLU A 95 -25.17 -10.12 1.11
CA GLU A 95 -24.76 -8.75 0.80
C GLU A 95 -23.42 -8.43 1.46
N PHE A 96 -22.60 -7.64 0.77
CA PHE A 96 -21.32 -7.19 1.32
C PHE A 96 -21.54 -6.13 2.39
N LYS A 97 -20.93 -6.34 3.56
CA LYS A 97 -20.93 -5.37 4.67
C LYS A 97 -19.68 -4.49 4.66
N MET A 98 -18.58 -5.03 4.14
CA MET A 98 -17.31 -4.33 3.97
C MET A 98 -16.64 -4.87 2.71
N THR A 99 -16.00 -4.01 1.93
CA THR A 99 -15.12 -4.41 0.83
C THR A 99 -13.76 -3.81 1.09
N ARG A 100 -12.70 -4.58 0.85
CA ARG A 100 -11.34 -4.06 0.86
C ARG A 100 -11.22 -3.16 -0.34
N VAL A 101 -11.37 -1.86 -0.10
CA VAL A 101 -10.99 -0.88 -1.10
C VAL A 101 -9.46 -0.93 -1.13
N SER A 102 -8.87 -1.12 -2.31
CA SER A 102 -7.44 -0.80 -2.48
C SER A 102 -7.33 0.69 -2.25
N ILE A 103 -6.95 1.07 -1.04
CA ILE A 103 -6.85 2.47 -0.70
C ILE A 103 -5.46 2.90 -1.12
N GLU A 104 -5.42 3.65 -2.21
CA GLU A 104 -4.21 4.33 -2.63
C GLU A 104 -3.77 5.29 -1.51
N PRO A 105 -2.46 5.47 -1.31
CA PRO A 105 -1.96 6.43 -0.33
C PRO A 105 -2.50 7.83 -0.63
N SER A 106 -2.84 8.57 0.42
CA SER A 106 -3.31 9.96 0.27
C SER A 106 -2.20 10.83 -0.32
N ARG A 107 -0.95 10.53 0.03
CA ARG A 107 0.22 11.18 -0.55
C ARG A 107 1.44 10.27 -0.51
N ILE A 108 2.21 10.30 -1.60
CA ILE A 108 3.56 9.75 -1.66
C ILE A 108 4.54 10.89 -1.81
N HIS A 109 5.69 10.74 -1.16
CA HIS A 109 6.84 11.61 -1.35
C HIS A 109 8.10 10.77 -1.54
N ALA A 110 8.99 11.24 -2.41
CA ALA A 110 10.31 10.69 -2.57
C ALA A 110 11.35 11.81 -2.61
N SER A 111 12.49 11.55 -1.99
CA SER A 111 13.66 12.40 -2.10
C SER A 111 14.94 11.59 -2.16
N PHE A 112 15.98 12.17 -2.74
CA PHE A 112 17.35 11.70 -2.62
C PHE A 112 18.12 12.67 -1.73
N ARG A 113 18.83 12.14 -0.73
CA ARG A 113 19.61 12.94 0.22
C ARG A 113 21.07 12.51 0.24
N ILE A 114 21.96 13.49 0.37
CA ILE A 114 23.37 13.31 0.72
C ILE A 114 23.62 14.00 2.05
N THR A 115 24.20 13.28 3.02
CA THR A 115 24.56 13.83 4.34
C THR A 115 26.00 13.54 4.70
N GLY A 116 26.60 14.46 5.45
CA GLY A 116 27.99 14.37 5.91
C GLY A 116 28.31 15.47 6.91
N ALA A 117 29.26 15.21 7.82
CA ALA A 117 29.64 16.19 8.84
C ALA A 117 30.39 17.40 8.25
N ASP A 118 31.12 17.17 7.17
CA ASP A 118 31.96 18.10 6.40
C ASP A 118 31.41 18.36 5.00
N LEU A 119 30.19 17.89 4.71
CA LEU A 119 29.55 18.09 3.41
C LEU A 119 29.34 19.58 3.14
N ASN A 120 29.79 20.00 1.96
CA ASN A 120 29.60 21.34 1.40
C ASN A 120 28.52 21.28 0.29
N PRO A 121 27.29 21.78 0.53
CA PRO A 121 26.20 21.67 -0.43
C PRO A 121 26.47 22.34 -1.79
N GLU A 122 27.23 23.43 -1.81
CA GLU A 122 27.60 24.14 -3.03
C GLU A 122 28.56 23.30 -3.89
N GLU A 123 29.52 22.60 -3.27
CA GLU A 123 30.40 21.65 -3.97
C GLU A 123 29.60 20.49 -4.57
N ILE A 124 28.67 19.91 -3.80
CA ILE A 124 27.82 18.81 -4.29
C ILE A 124 27.00 19.25 -5.50
N THR A 125 26.42 20.45 -5.44
CA THR A 125 25.65 21.06 -6.55
C THR A 125 26.52 21.19 -7.80
N GLU A 126 27.74 21.68 -7.65
CA GLU A 126 28.69 21.87 -8.75
C GLU A 126 29.14 20.54 -9.36
N LEU A 127 29.38 19.51 -8.54
CA LEU A 127 29.76 18.18 -9.01
C LEU A 127 28.62 17.49 -9.76
N LEU A 128 27.42 17.46 -9.17
CA LEU A 128 26.28 16.76 -9.78
C LEU A 128 25.69 17.53 -10.96
N LYS A 129 25.85 18.86 -11.00
CA LYS A 129 25.16 19.76 -11.93
C LYS A 129 23.63 19.63 -11.81
N ILE A 130 23.16 19.47 -10.58
CA ILE A 130 21.74 19.38 -10.22
C ILE A 130 21.49 20.45 -9.17
N THR A 131 20.43 21.23 -9.32
CA THR A 131 19.99 22.19 -8.30
C THR A 131 19.25 21.43 -7.19
N PRO A 132 19.70 21.48 -5.93
CA PRO A 132 18.96 20.86 -4.83
C PRO A 132 17.62 21.56 -4.60
N THR A 133 16.65 20.82 -4.09
CA THR A 133 15.41 21.38 -3.55
C THR A 133 15.66 22.06 -2.20
N SER A 134 16.56 21.49 -1.40
CA SER A 134 16.93 22.05 -0.10
C SER A 134 18.38 21.73 0.27
N THR A 135 18.98 22.60 1.06
CA THR A 135 20.31 22.38 1.65
C THR A 135 20.29 22.86 3.10
N LYS A 136 21.07 22.21 3.95
CA LYS A 136 21.32 22.65 5.34
C LYS A 136 22.80 22.48 5.66
N LYS A 137 23.36 23.36 6.48
CA LYS A 137 24.74 23.25 6.97
C LYS A 137 24.75 22.79 8.42
N LYS A 138 25.74 21.96 8.75
CA LYS A 138 25.99 21.55 10.14
C LYS A 138 26.12 22.79 11.04
N GLY A 139 25.44 22.75 12.18
CA GLY A 139 25.43 23.83 13.17
C GLY A 139 24.38 24.91 12.93
N GLU A 140 23.70 24.93 11.78
CA GLU A 140 22.48 25.74 11.61
C GLU A 140 21.40 25.31 12.62
N ILE A 141 20.56 26.24 13.05
CA ILE A 141 19.48 25.95 13.99
C ILE A 141 18.30 25.32 13.25
N SER A 142 17.88 24.15 13.71
CA SER A 142 16.71 23.45 13.18
C SER A 142 15.42 24.17 13.57
N ILE A 143 14.54 24.41 12.59
CA ILE A 143 13.24 25.04 12.81
C ILE A 143 12.24 24.16 13.57
N LEU A 144 12.50 22.85 13.69
CA LEU A 144 11.57 21.90 14.28
C LEU A 144 11.76 21.76 15.80
N ASP A 145 12.98 21.97 16.28
CA ASP A 145 13.37 21.64 17.66
C ASP A 145 14.41 22.60 18.26
N ASP A 146 14.76 23.70 17.58
CA ASP A 146 15.73 24.73 17.98
C ASP A 146 17.15 24.20 18.31
N ASN A 147 17.46 22.96 17.95
CA ASN A 147 18.77 22.37 18.15
C ASN A 147 19.69 22.62 16.95
N PRO A 148 21.02 22.77 17.16
CA PRO A 148 21.98 22.79 16.07
C PRO A 148 21.97 21.47 15.29
N ILE A 149 21.87 21.55 13.96
CA ILE A 149 21.83 20.37 13.10
C ILE A 149 23.19 19.64 13.16
N PRO A 150 23.22 18.32 13.41
CA PRO A 150 24.48 17.59 13.64
C PRO A 150 25.30 17.31 12.36
N TYR A 151 24.70 17.49 11.17
CA TYR A 151 25.32 17.23 9.87
C TYR A 151 24.82 18.20 8.79
N SER A 152 25.58 18.35 7.71
CA SER A 152 25.11 19.06 6.51
C SER A 152 24.24 18.13 5.65
N LEU A 153 23.30 18.72 4.91
CA LEU A 153 22.34 18.06 4.05
C LEU A 153 22.32 18.70 2.66
N TRP A 154 22.32 17.86 1.64
CA TRP A 154 21.93 18.20 0.27
C TRP A 154 20.74 17.31 -0.12
N LEU A 155 19.62 17.91 -0.54
CA LEU A 155 18.35 17.21 -0.76
C LEU A 155 17.78 17.54 -2.15
N LEU A 156 17.39 16.50 -2.89
CA LEU A 156 16.61 16.59 -4.11
C LEU A 156 15.27 15.89 -3.90
N GLU A 157 14.17 16.63 -3.97
CA GLU A 157 12.82 16.08 -3.90
C GLU A 157 12.27 15.80 -5.30
N SER A 158 11.42 14.80 -5.40
CA SER A 158 10.68 14.53 -6.64
C SER A 158 9.65 15.62 -6.91
N ASP A 159 9.56 16.08 -8.15
CA ASP A 159 8.53 17.02 -8.59
C ASP A 159 7.23 16.34 -9.08
N ALA A 160 7.13 15.01 -8.95
CA ALA A 160 5.93 14.25 -9.32
C ALA A 160 4.76 14.43 -8.32
N LYS A 161 4.54 15.65 -7.81
CA LYS A 161 3.59 15.98 -6.72
C LYS A 161 2.16 15.51 -6.97
N ALA A 162 1.75 15.40 -8.24
CA ALA A 162 0.42 14.94 -8.62
C ALA A 162 0.24 13.41 -8.59
N SER A 163 1.30 12.64 -8.34
CA SER A 163 1.23 11.17 -8.32
C SER A 163 1.19 10.62 -6.90
N ASN A 164 0.24 9.72 -6.67
CA ASN A 164 0.17 8.84 -5.51
C ASN A 164 0.85 7.48 -5.74
N LYS A 165 1.73 7.36 -6.73
CA LYS A 165 2.44 6.12 -7.06
C LYS A 165 3.95 6.31 -6.90
N PHE A 166 4.66 5.30 -6.39
CA PHE A 166 6.11 5.40 -6.23
C PHE A 166 6.86 5.57 -7.54
N LYS A 167 6.44 4.86 -8.59
CA LYS A 167 7.20 4.79 -9.85
C LYS A 167 7.47 6.16 -10.48
N PRO A 168 6.49 7.07 -10.67
CA PRO A 168 6.77 8.41 -11.18
C PRO A 168 7.77 9.19 -10.33
N HIS A 169 7.66 9.11 -9.00
CA HIS A 169 8.56 9.81 -8.08
C HIS A 169 9.99 9.27 -8.14
N LEU A 170 10.14 7.94 -8.11
CA LEU A 170 11.44 7.28 -8.18
C LEU A 170 12.10 7.49 -9.54
N ASN A 171 11.33 7.38 -10.63
CA ASN A 171 11.88 7.61 -11.97
C ASN A 171 12.38 9.04 -12.15
N TYR A 172 11.67 10.05 -11.65
CA TYR A 172 12.16 11.43 -11.68
C TYR A 172 13.55 11.58 -11.04
N LEU A 173 13.75 10.98 -9.86
CA LEU A 173 15.03 11.02 -9.17
C LEU A 173 16.09 10.20 -9.90
N LEU A 174 15.76 8.98 -10.34
CA LEU A 174 16.68 8.09 -11.04
C LEU A 174 17.15 8.69 -12.37
N ASP A 175 16.25 9.27 -13.16
CA ASP A 175 16.57 9.91 -14.44
C ASP A 175 17.57 11.07 -14.25
N SER A 176 17.53 11.73 -13.09
CA SER A 176 18.47 12.79 -12.72
C SER A 176 19.83 12.26 -12.25
N LEU A 177 19.84 11.12 -11.55
CA LEU A 177 21.01 10.63 -10.80
C LEU A 177 21.83 9.56 -11.53
N GLU A 178 21.22 8.77 -12.42
CA GLU A 178 21.90 7.63 -13.07
C GLU A 178 23.11 8.05 -13.90
N SER A 179 22.99 9.14 -14.65
CA SER A 179 24.11 9.71 -15.41
C SER A 179 25.26 10.21 -14.52
N LYS A 180 25.04 10.32 -13.20
CA LYS A 180 26.00 10.80 -12.19
C LYS A 180 26.58 9.68 -11.32
N LYS A 181 26.32 8.40 -11.65
CA LYS A 181 26.76 7.23 -10.86
C LYS A 181 28.22 7.30 -10.42
N ASN A 182 29.16 7.61 -11.32
CA ASN A 182 30.58 7.67 -10.98
C ASN A 182 30.88 8.76 -9.94
N ILE A 183 30.23 9.92 -10.04
CA ILE A 183 30.36 11.01 -9.07
C ILE A 183 29.80 10.57 -7.72
N LEU A 184 28.66 9.87 -7.71
CA LEU A 184 28.09 9.31 -6.47
C LEU A 184 29.04 8.28 -5.84
N ILE A 185 29.72 7.44 -6.62
CA ILE A 185 30.74 6.50 -6.10
C ILE A 185 31.90 7.25 -5.43
N GLU A 186 32.38 8.34 -6.04
CA GLU A 186 33.42 9.18 -5.45
C GLU A 186 32.95 9.83 -4.14
N LEU A 187 31.73 10.37 -4.11
CA LEU A 187 31.12 10.93 -2.91
C LEU A 187 30.96 9.88 -1.80
N LYS A 188 30.62 8.63 -2.16
CA LYS A 188 30.57 7.51 -1.21
C LYS A 188 31.96 7.22 -0.64
N ALA A 189 33.01 7.25 -1.46
CA ALA A 189 34.39 7.05 -1.02
C ALA A 189 34.89 8.15 -0.06
N ARG A 190 34.30 9.35 -0.14
CA ARG A 190 34.49 10.44 0.83
C ARG A 190 33.68 10.24 2.14
N ASN A 191 33.07 9.07 2.32
CA ASN A 191 32.29 8.69 3.50
C ASN A 191 30.98 9.50 3.68
N TYR A 192 30.46 10.09 2.61
CA TYR A 192 29.11 10.66 2.65
C TYR A 192 28.05 9.56 2.65
N ASN A 193 26.96 9.80 3.39
CA ASN A 193 25.79 8.93 3.38
C ASN A 193 24.82 9.39 2.30
N MET A 194 24.31 8.46 1.51
CA MET A 194 23.37 8.72 0.44
C MET A 194 22.21 7.76 0.53
N SER A 195 21.01 8.28 0.34
CA SER A 195 19.82 7.44 0.33
C SER A 195 18.66 8.05 -0.43
N PHE A 196 17.86 7.18 -1.03
CA PHE A 196 16.46 7.47 -1.32
C PHE A 196 15.65 7.41 -0.02
N SER A 197 14.81 8.41 0.22
CA SER A 197 13.87 8.46 1.32
C SER A 197 12.47 8.53 0.73
N LEU A 198 11.67 7.49 1.00
CA LEU A 198 10.28 7.39 0.59
C LEU A 198 9.41 7.52 1.83
N TYR A 199 8.36 8.33 1.77
CA TYR A 199 7.31 8.25 2.76
C TYR A 199 5.92 8.20 2.14
N VAL A 200 5.05 7.48 2.83
CA VAL A 200 3.62 7.38 2.55
C VAL A 200 2.86 8.09 3.65
N LEU A 201 1.90 8.94 3.27
CA LEU A 201 0.82 9.35 4.15
C LEU A 201 -0.44 8.57 3.77
N THR A 202 -1.13 8.05 4.77
CA THR A 202 -2.37 7.30 4.60
C THR A 202 -3.37 7.59 5.71
N LYS A 203 -4.66 7.66 5.36
CA LYS A 203 -5.78 7.72 6.32
C LYS A 203 -6.34 6.33 6.67
N HIS A 204 -5.74 5.29 6.11
CA HIS A 204 -6.29 3.95 6.11
C HIS A 204 -5.22 2.91 6.40
N GLU A 205 -5.64 1.83 7.04
CA GLU A 205 -4.82 0.63 7.20
C GLU A 205 -4.69 -0.09 5.85
N ASN A 206 -3.66 -0.94 5.71
CA ASN A 206 -3.44 -1.78 4.53
C ASN A 206 -3.27 -1.03 3.19
N VAL A 207 -2.67 0.17 3.22
CA VAL A 207 -2.27 0.86 2.00
C VAL A 207 -1.16 0.12 1.27
N GLU A 208 -1.36 -0.06 -0.03
CA GLU A 208 -0.42 -0.75 -0.88
C GLU A 208 0.56 0.22 -1.54
N GLY A 209 1.83 -0.20 -1.54
CA GLY A 209 2.91 0.52 -2.16
C GLY A 209 3.64 -0.36 -3.15
N HIS A 210 3.54 -0.06 -4.44
CA HIS A 210 4.20 -0.86 -5.47
C HIS A 210 5.46 -0.17 -6.03
N ILE A 211 6.58 -0.87 -5.96
CA ILE A 211 7.82 -0.55 -6.67
C ILE A 211 8.18 -1.77 -7.53
N ASP A 212 8.23 -1.59 -8.85
CA ASP A 212 8.52 -2.70 -9.73
C ASP A 212 10.01 -3.10 -9.71
N SER A 213 10.28 -4.31 -10.18
CA SER A 213 11.63 -4.89 -10.18
C SER A 213 12.65 -4.11 -11.01
N GLU A 214 12.22 -3.42 -12.06
CA GLU A 214 13.10 -2.59 -12.88
C GLU A 214 13.51 -1.34 -12.11
N THR A 215 12.58 -0.65 -11.46
CA THR A 215 12.88 0.49 -10.59
C THR A 215 13.80 0.09 -9.43
N LEU A 216 13.57 -1.06 -8.78
CA LEU A 216 14.45 -1.56 -7.71
C LEU A 216 15.88 -1.85 -8.22
N ARG A 217 16.01 -2.44 -9.41
CA ARG A 217 17.32 -2.68 -10.04
C ARG A 217 18.07 -1.38 -10.29
N ARG A 218 17.38 -0.35 -10.79
CA ARG A 218 17.95 1.00 -11.02
C ARG A 218 18.47 1.62 -9.73
N ILE A 219 17.69 1.55 -8.64
CA ILE A 219 18.11 2.02 -7.30
C ILE A 219 19.35 1.27 -6.82
N ALA A 220 19.35 -0.06 -6.93
CA ALA A 220 20.45 -0.91 -6.48
C ALA A 220 21.77 -0.70 -7.25
N ASP A 221 21.69 -0.13 -8.47
CA ASP A 221 22.87 0.19 -9.27
C ASP A 221 23.61 1.46 -8.77
N LEU A 222 22.98 2.25 -7.90
CA LEU A 222 23.56 3.44 -7.29
C LEU A 222 24.12 3.12 -5.89
N PRO A 223 25.21 3.78 -5.43
CA PRO A 223 25.86 3.50 -4.15
C PRO A 223 25.10 4.12 -2.95
N CYS A 224 23.80 3.90 -2.87
CA CYS A 224 22.90 4.54 -1.91
C CYS A 224 21.95 3.52 -1.26
N ASN A 225 21.44 3.89 -0.08
CA ASN A 225 20.43 3.11 0.63
C ASN A 225 19.01 3.50 0.19
N LEU A 226 18.03 2.64 0.48
CA LEU A 226 16.60 2.95 0.35
C LEU A 226 15.97 2.94 1.74
N TRP A 227 15.30 4.04 2.10
CA TRP A 227 14.51 4.19 3.33
C TRP A 227 13.04 4.36 2.97
N PHE A 228 12.19 3.74 3.78
CA PHE A 228 10.75 3.72 3.56
C PHE A 228 10.02 3.91 4.89
N ASP A 229 9.21 4.96 4.97
CA ASP A 229 8.41 5.29 6.14
C ASP A 229 6.93 5.32 5.77
N ILE A 230 6.06 4.85 6.68
CA ILE A 230 4.61 4.96 6.52
C ILE A 230 4.08 5.75 7.71
N TYR A 231 3.36 6.82 7.42
CA TYR A 231 2.73 7.69 8.40
C TYR A 231 1.21 7.62 8.24
N TYR A 232 0.52 7.46 9.37
CA TYR A 232 -0.93 7.65 9.43
C TYR A 232 -1.21 9.15 9.51
N ASP A 233 -1.97 9.64 8.52
CA ASP A 233 -2.57 10.96 8.53
C ASP A 233 -3.80 10.87 9.44
N LEU A 234 -3.63 11.31 10.69
CA LEU A 234 -4.70 11.33 11.68
C LEU A 234 -5.79 12.36 11.35
N GLY A 235 -5.62 13.15 10.27
CA GLY A 235 -6.38 14.36 10.04
C GLY A 235 -5.97 15.46 11.01
N ASP A 236 -6.10 16.71 10.59
CA ASP A 236 -6.28 17.77 11.57
C ASP A 236 -7.63 17.45 12.23
N GLU A 237 -7.63 16.93 13.45
CA GLU A 237 -8.84 16.97 14.29
C GLU A 237 -9.25 18.44 14.28
N ASP A 238 -10.40 18.74 13.69
CA ASP A 238 -10.89 20.09 13.48
C ASP A 238 -10.53 20.96 14.69
N GLU A 239 -9.61 21.92 14.50
CA GLU A 239 -9.44 23.03 15.41
C GLU A 239 -10.71 23.89 15.28
N ASP A 240 -11.83 23.39 15.81
CA ASP A 240 -13.02 24.16 16.14
C ASP A 240 -12.61 25.13 17.27
N VAL A 241 -12.05 26.28 16.87
CA VAL A 241 -11.85 27.47 17.70
C VAL A 241 -12.79 28.58 17.24
#